data_AF-A0A7T1MHS0-F1
#
_entry.id   AF-A0A7T1MHS0-F1
#
_cell.length_a   1.000
_cell.length_b   1.000
_cell.length_c   1.000
_cell.angle_alpha   90.00
_cell.angle_beta   90.00
_cell.angle_gamma   90.00
#
_symmetry.space_group_name_H-M   'P 1'
#
loop_
_entity.id
_entity.type
_entity.pdbx_description
1 polymer ?
#
loop_
_entity_poly.entity_id
_entity_poly.type
_entity_poly.pdbx_seq_one_letter_code
_entity_poly.pdbx_strand_id
1 'polypeptide(L)'
;MEAMQGMQACMARVDRSALKRLQEQAERAQGEIRSLCRVGNEAGAQTQAMGLARQMASDPNLKMMQACLAQLPQLPMVQAMLPTSKLGVDEPSQGDQPRSICERLK
;
A
#
# COMPACT_ATOMS: atom_id res chain seq x y z
N MET A 1 14.25 -15.94 -19.49
CA MET A 1 13.61 -14.72 -20.06
C MET A 1 12.08 -14.72 -19.89
N GLU A 2 11.44 -15.86 -19.64
CA GLU A 2 9.96 -15.98 -19.59
C GLU A 2 9.29 -15.20 -18.46
N ALA A 3 9.92 -15.10 -17.28
CA ALA A 3 9.35 -14.39 -16.13
C ALA A 3 9.06 -12.88 -16.42
N MET A 4 9.97 -12.20 -17.14
CA MET A 4 9.77 -10.81 -17.53
C MET A 4 8.66 -10.64 -18.58
N GLN A 5 8.54 -11.57 -19.52
CA GLN A 5 7.51 -11.52 -20.56
C GLN A 5 6.11 -11.78 -19.97
N GLY A 6 6.00 -12.73 -19.04
CA GLY A 6 4.77 -12.98 -18.29
C GLY A 6 4.32 -11.76 -17.49
N MET A 7 5.25 -11.04 -16.86
CA MET A 7 4.96 -9.80 -16.14
C MET A 7 4.45 -8.70 -17.07
N GLN A 8 5.13 -8.46 -18.20
CA GLN A 8 4.70 -7.47 -19.18
C GLN A 8 3.30 -7.79 -19.71
N ALA A 9 3.04 -9.05 -20.03
CA ALA A 9 1.73 -9.50 -20.49
C ALA A 9 0.65 -9.29 -19.40
N CYS A 10 0.95 -9.58 -18.14
CA CYS A 10 0.01 -9.36 -17.04
C CYS A 10 -0.24 -7.87 -16.78
N MET A 11 0.82 -7.06 -16.69
CA MET A 11 0.75 -5.61 -16.54
C MET A 11 0.04 -4.92 -17.70
N ALA A 12 0.11 -5.47 -18.93
CA ALA A 12 -0.62 -4.95 -20.08
C ALA A 12 -2.14 -5.06 -19.91
N ARG A 13 -2.63 -5.94 -19.03
CA ARG A 13 -4.05 -6.09 -18.71
C ARG A 13 -4.51 -5.16 -17.59
N VAL A 14 -3.58 -4.48 -16.91
CA VAL A 14 -3.88 -3.53 -15.84
C VAL A 14 -4.20 -2.16 -16.46
N ASP A 15 -5.32 -1.56 -16.06
CA ASP A 15 -5.70 -0.22 -16.51
C ASP A 15 -4.79 0.84 -15.87
N ARG A 16 -3.80 1.30 -16.64
CA ARG A 16 -2.88 2.35 -16.22
C ARG A 16 -3.58 3.68 -15.91
N SER A 17 -4.68 3.98 -16.58
CA SER A 17 -5.44 5.20 -16.33
C SER A 17 -6.20 5.10 -15.01
N ALA A 18 -6.75 3.93 -14.68
CA ALA A 18 -7.34 3.68 -13.37
C ALA A 18 -6.30 3.77 -12.25
N LEU A 19 -5.12 3.19 -12.43
CA LEU A 19 -4.02 3.32 -11.46
C LEU A 19 -3.59 4.77 -11.26
N LYS A 20 -3.48 5.57 -12.32
CA LYS A 20 -3.15 7.00 -12.21
C LYS A 20 -4.21 7.76 -11.41
N ARG A 21 -5.49 7.52 -11.69
CA ARG A 21 -6.60 8.13 -10.92
C ARG A 21 -6.56 7.72 -9.45
N LEU A 22 -6.20 6.47 -9.17
CA LEU A 22 -6.08 5.98 -7.80
C LEU A 22 -4.88 6.61 -7.07
N GLN A 23 -3.76 6.78 -7.76
CA GLN A 23 -2.59 7.52 -7.25
C GLN A 23 -2.98 8.96 -6.89
N GLU A 24 -3.62 9.68 -7.80
CA GLU A 24 -4.05 11.07 -7.55
C GLU A 24 -5.02 11.17 -6.35
N GLN A 25 -5.93 10.20 -6.20
CA GLN A 25 -6.81 10.12 -5.03
C GLN A 25 -6.04 9.86 -3.74
N ALA A 26 -5.07 8.94 -3.78
CA ALA A 26 -4.22 8.62 -2.64
C ALA A 26 -3.38 9.82 -2.18
N GLU A 27 -2.81 10.57 -3.12
CA GLU A 27 -2.03 11.77 -2.82
C GLU A 27 -2.90 12.85 -2.17
N ARG A 28 -4.14 13.06 -2.66
CA ARG A 28 -5.10 13.98 -2.03
C ARG A 28 -5.44 13.54 -0.61
N ALA A 29 -5.80 12.27 -0.43
CA ALA A 29 -6.11 11.72 0.88
C ALA A 29 -4.91 11.82 1.85
N GLN A 30 -3.68 11.61 1.36
CA GLN A 30 -2.48 11.81 2.16
C GLN A 30 -2.29 13.28 2.57
N GLY A 31 -2.59 14.23 1.67
CA GLY A 31 -2.61 15.66 1.98
C GLY A 31 -3.60 15.99 3.09
N GLU A 32 -4.82 15.45 3.02
CA GLU A 32 -5.85 15.61 4.05
C GLU A 32 -5.43 15.01 5.39
N ILE A 33 -4.89 13.78 5.40
CA ILE A 33 -4.36 13.13 6.60
C ILE A 33 -3.25 13.99 7.23
N ARG A 34 -2.31 14.50 6.43
CA ARG A 34 -1.27 15.42 6.92
C ARG A 34 -1.88 16.70 7.50
N SER A 35 -2.90 17.26 6.87
CA SER A 35 -3.59 18.45 7.37
C SER A 35 -4.27 18.17 8.72
N LEU A 36 -4.96 17.03 8.84
CA LEU A 36 -5.58 16.57 10.08
C LEU A 36 -4.55 16.40 11.19
N CYS A 37 -3.39 15.83 10.87
CA CYS A 37 -2.28 15.71 11.81
C CYS A 37 -1.70 17.07 12.25
N ARG A 38 -1.59 18.04 11.34
CA ARG A 38 -1.09 19.39 11.68
C ARG A 38 -1.99 20.14 12.65
N VAL A 39 -3.30 19.94 12.56
CA VAL A 39 -4.28 20.56 13.47
C VAL A 39 -4.52 19.75 14.75
N GLY A 40 -3.77 18.66 14.96
CA GLY A 40 -3.91 17.79 16.13
C GLY A 40 -5.12 16.85 16.09
N ASN A 41 -5.81 16.73 14.96
CA ASN A 41 -6.94 15.82 14.79
C ASN A 41 -6.47 14.41 14.40
N GLU A 42 -5.87 13.71 15.36
CA GLU A 42 -5.32 12.37 15.15
C GLU A 42 -6.41 11.32 14.84
N ALA A 43 -7.56 11.41 15.50
CA ALA A 43 -8.69 10.51 15.26
C ALA A 43 -9.20 10.64 13.82
N GLY A 44 -9.39 11.87 13.34
CA GLY A 44 -9.77 12.13 11.95
C GLY A 44 -8.73 11.63 10.96
N ALA A 45 -7.44 11.86 11.24
CA ALA A 45 -6.34 11.36 10.41
C ALA A 45 -6.34 9.82 10.31
N GLN A 46 -6.57 9.13 11.43
CA GLN A 46 -6.65 7.67 11.47
C GLN A 46 -7.87 7.15 10.71
N THR A 47 -9.05 7.75 10.91
CA THR A 47 -10.27 7.40 10.17
C THR A 47 -10.06 7.57 8.66
N GLN A 48 -9.49 8.69 8.22
CA GLN A 48 -9.25 8.96 6.81
C GLN A 48 -8.27 7.95 6.20
N ALA A 49 -7.22 7.60 6.93
CA ALA A 49 -6.26 6.59 6.49
C ALA A 49 -6.84 5.18 6.43
N MET A 50 -7.66 4.78 7.40
CA MET A 50 -8.37 3.49 7.34
C MET A 50 -9.35 3.45 6.16
N GLY A 51 -10.03 4.55 5.87
CA GLY A 51 -10.90 4.69 4.70
C GLY A 51 -10.13 4.47 3.39
N LEU A 52 -9.00 5.17 3.24
CA LEU A 52 -8.11 5.02 2.08
C LEU A 52 -7.59 3.58 1.95
N ALA A 53 -7.15 2.97 3.04
CA ALA A 53 -6.66 1.59 3.04
C ALA A 53 -7.75 0.59 2.60
N ARG A 54 -8.99 0.75 3.08
CA ARG A 54 -10.13 -0.09 2.67
C ARG A 54 -10.47 0.10 1.20
N GLN A 55 -10.43 1.34 0.70
CA GLN A 55 -10.67 1.64 -0.71
C GLN A 55 -9.61 0.96 -1.59
N MET A 56 -8.33 1.10 -1.25
CA MET A 56 -7.23 0.46 -1.97
C MET A 56 -7.31 -1.07 -1.92
N ALA A 57 -7.60 -1.65 -0.76
CA ALA A 57 -7.77 -3.09 -0.60
C ALA A 57 -8.96 -3.64 -1.42
N SER A 58 -9.94 -2.79 -1.73
CA SER A 58 -11.11 -3.16 -2.52
C SER A 58 -10.95 -2.88 -4.01
N ASP A 59 -9.89 -2.17 -4.44
CA ASP A 59 -9.69 -1.78 -5.83
C ASP A 59 -9.26 -2.98 -6.69
N PRO A 60 -10.01 -3.32 -7.75
CA PRO A 60 -9.71 -4.47 -8.60
C PRO A 60 -8.41 -4.31 -9.39
N ASN A 61 -8.01 -3.09 -9.74
CA ASN A 61 -6.76 -2.84 -10.48
C ASN A 61 -5.55 -3.09 -9.58
N LEU A 62 -5.63 -2.71 -8.29
CA LEU A 62 -4.59 -3.05 -7.32
C LEU A 62 -4.51 -4.55 -7.06
N LYS A 63 -5.65 -5.24 -6.93
CA LYS A 63 -5.66 -6.70 -6.80
C LYS A 63 -5.05 -7.39 -8.01
N MET A 64 -5.36 -6.91 -9.21
CA MET A 64 -4.80 -7.47 -10.45
C MET A 64 -3.30 -7.19 -10.54
N MET A 65 -2.85 -5.99 -10.18
CA MET A 65 -1.43 -5.66 -10.11
C MET A 65 -0.68 -6.54 -9.09
N GLN A 66 -1.24 -6.74 -7.90
CA GLN A 66 -0.68 -7.64 -6.89
C GLN A 66 -0.62 -9.08 -7.40
N ALA A 67 -1.66 -9.57 -8.07
CA ALA A 67 -1.66 -10.89 -8.68
C ALA A 67 -0.58 -11.02 -9.76
N CYS A 68 -0.39 -10.00 -10.62
CA CYS A 68 0.68 -9.98 -11.60
C CYS A 68 2.08 -10.08 -10.97
N LEU A 69 2.28 -9.39 -9.84
CA LEU A 69 3.54 -9.42 -9.11
C LEU A 69 3.74 -10.76 -8.37
N ALA A 70 2.66 -11.37 -7.86
CA ALA A 70 2.70 -12.67 -7.20
C ALA A 70 2.99 -13.84 -8.16
N GLN A 71 2.68 -13.68 -9.45
CA GLN A 71 3.01 -14.64 -10.50
C GLN A 71 4.49 -14.62 -10.93
N LEU A 72 5.25 -13.62 -10.51
CA LEU A 72 6.69 -13.66 -10.68
C LEU A 72 7.21 -14.88 -9.90
N PRO A 73 8.05 -15.74 -10.52
CA PRO A 73 8.76 -16.74 -9.74
C PRO A 73 9.44 -15.98 -8.62
N GLN A 74 9.34 -16.50 -7.40
CA GLN A 74 9.85 -15.87 -6.19
C GLN A 74 11.35 -15.65 -6.37
N LEU A 75 11.71 -14.54 -7.02
CA LEU A 75 13.07 -14.15 -7.19
C LEU A 75 13.53 -13.93 -5.75
N PRO A 76 14.67 -14.51 -5.36
CA PRO A 76 15.21 -14.30 -4.02
C PRO A 76 15.39 -12.80 -3.73
N MET A 77 15.38 -11.94 -4.75
CA MET A 77 15.33 -10.48 -4.63
C MET A 77 13.96 -9.91 -4.20
N VAL A 78 12.81 -10.47 -4.63
CA VAL A 78 11.51 -10.04 -4.09
C VAL A 78 11.36 -10.54 -2.66
N GLN A 79 11.84 -11.75 -2.34
CA GLN A 79 11.83 -12.25 -0.96
C GLN A 79 12.86 -11.55 -0.05
N ALA A 80 13.84 -10.85 -0.62
CA ALA A 80 14.76 -9.97 0.10
C ALA A 80 14.30 -8.50 0.17
N MET A 81 13.40 -8.06 -0.71
CA MET A 81 12.78 -6.72 -0.71
C MET A 81 11.39 -6.68 -0.04
N LEU A 82 10.66 -7.79 -0.05
CA LEU A 82 9.67 -8.09 0.97
C LEU A 82 10.51 -8.38 2.20
N PRO A 83 10.40 -7.60 3.28
CA PRO A 83 11.02 -8.02 4.51
C PRO A 83 10.53 -9.45 4.77
N THR A 84 11.43 -10.39 5.01
CA THR A 84 11.14 -11.67 5.66
C THR A 84 10.68 -11.45 7.10
N SER A 85 9.90 -10.41 7.34
CA SER A 85 8.88 -10.42 8.33
C SER A 85 7.88 -11.46 7.84
N LYS A 86 7.66 -12.47 8.66
CA LYS A 86 6.33 -13.03 8.93
C LYS A 86 5.23 -12.08 8.44
N LEU A 87 4.09 -12.58 7.94
CA LEU A 87 2.84 -11.83 7.90
C LEU A 87 2.67 -11.07 9.22
N GLY A 88 3.16 -9.84 9.21
CA GLY A 88 3.32 -8.99 10.36
C GLY A 88 2.05 -8.20 10.43
N VAL A 89 0.98 -8.89 10.83
CA VAL A 89 0.34 -8.41 12.05
C VAL A 89 1.48 -8.43 13.04
N ASP A 90 2.12 -7.27 13.24
CA ASP A 90 3.12 -7.09 14.27
C ASP A 90 2.46 -7.62 15.55
N GLU A 91 2.88 -8.80 15.96
CA GLU A 91 2.64 -9.29 17.30
C GLU A 91 3.22 -8.19 18.18
N PRO A 92 2.40 -7.44 18.92
CA PRO A 92 2.85 -6.23 19.60
C PRO A 92 4.00 -6.62 20.50
N SER A 93 5.23 -6.28 20.08
CA SER A 93 6.39 -6.38 20.93
C SER A 93 6.13 -5.44 22.08
N GLN A 94 5.89 -6.04 23.25
CA GLN A 94 5.59 -5.36 24.51
C GLN A 94 6.68 -4.30 24.76
N GLY A 95 6.39 -3.06 24.35
CA GLY A 95 7.32 -1.93 24.48
C GLY A 95 7.20 -0.83 23.41
N ASP A 96 6.75 -1.13 22.19
CA ASP A 96 6.63 -0.12 21.13
C ASP A 96 5.14 0.23 20.93
N GLN A 97 4.70 1.37 21.49
CA GLN A 97 3.35 1.85 21.24
C GLN A 97 3.19 2.10 19.73
N PRO A 98 2.06 1.69 19.11
CA PRO A 98 1.85 1.90 17.69
C PRO A 98 1.89 3.40 17.40
N ARG A 99 3.01 3.87 16.82
CA ARG A 99 3.19 5.28 16.48
C ARG A 99 1.99 5.76 15.69
N SER A 100 1.42 6.87 16.14
CA SER A 100 0.23 7.42 15.52
C SER A 100 0.53 7.71 14.04
N ILE A 101 -0.48 7.69 13.18
CA ILE A 101 -0.25 8.00 11.76
C ILE A 101 0.39 9.38 11.57
N CYS A 102 0.13 10.30 12.51
CA CYS A 102 0.68 11.62 12.54
C CYS A 102 2.16 11.65 12.94
N GLU A 103 2.63 10.72 13.77
CA GLU A 103 4.05 10.58 14.07
C GLU A 103 4.86 10.02 12.90
N ARG A 104 4.24 9.21 12.04
CA ARG A 104 4.87 8.67 10.81
C ARG A 104 4.93 9.66 9.66
N LEU A 105 4.18 10.77 9.74
CA LEU A 105 4.08 11.78 8.69
C LEU A 105 4.84 13.08 9.03
N LYS A 106 5.44 13.16 10.22
CA LYS A 106 6.42 14.18 10.62
C LYS A 106 7.76 13.92 9.94
#